data_AF-A0A950DQF5-F1
#
_entry.id   AF-A0A950DQF5-F1
#
_cell.length_a   1.000
_cell.length_b   1.000
_cell.length_c   1.000
_cell.angle_alpha   90.00
_cell.angle_beta   90.00
_cell.angle_gamma   90.00
#
_symmetry.space_group_name_H-M   'P 1'
#
loop_
_entity.id
_entity.type
_entity.pdbx_description
1 polymer ?
#
loop_
_entity_poly.entity_id
_entity_poly.type
_entity_poly.pdbx_seq_one_letter_code
_entity_poly.pdbx_strand_id
1 'polypeptide(L)'
;MKRVEAKIEGNEKEDPASEPDKDPNTWLIEAKLDEDVLGWETIQLEFQSAEIEAEIVESSMSEPNRFTIRTSGKSPLKKGNVIHVNIREQSES
;
A
#
# COMPACT_ATOMS: atom_id res chain seq x y z
N MET A 1 12.83 -9.58 -8.94
CA MET A 1 11.42 -9.16 -8.79
C MET A 1 10.62 -10.36 -8.33
N LYS A 2 9.80 -10.19 -7.30
CA LYS A 2 9.03 -11.25 -6.65
C LYS A 2 7.56 -10.85 -6.61
N ARG A 3 6.65 -11.77 -6.89
CA ARG A 3 5.21 -11.50 -6.83
C ARG A 3 4.62 -12.19 -5.61
N VAL A 4 3.85 -11.45 -4.83
CA VAL A 4 3.22 -11.91 -3.58
C VAL A 4 1.76 -11.46 -3.52
N GLU A 5 0.96 -12.12 -2.69
CA GLU A 5 -0.43 -11.74 -2.47
C GLU A 5 -0.52 -10.79 -1.27
N ALA A 6 -1.35 -9.76 -1.38
CA ALA A 6 -1.71 -8.91 -0.26
C ALA A 6 -3.21 -8.93 -0.04
N LYS A 7 -3.63 -9.19 1.19
CA LYS A 7 -5.02 -9.12 1.60
C LYS A 7 -5.33 -7.72 2.14
N ILE A 8 -6.43 -7.15 1.67
CA ILE A 8 -6.92 -5.87 2.19
C ILE A 8 -7.54 -6.08 3.57
N GLU A 9 -7.05 -5.35 4.56
CA GLU A 9 -7.54 -5.39 5.94
C GLU A 9 -8.56 -4.28 6.22
N GLY A 10 -8.47 -3.17 5.48
CA GLY A 10 -9.38 -2.05 5.60
C GLY A 10 -9.17 -1.00 4.50
N ASN A 11 -10.17 -0.15 4.36
CA ASN A 11 -10.01 1.14 3.70
C ASN A 11 -10.72 2.20 4.54
N GLU A 12 -10.16 3.39 4.57
CA GLU A 12 -10.78 4.53 5.21
C GLU A 12 -10.47 5.80 4.42
N LYS A 13 -11.33 6.80 4.58
CA LYS A 13 -11.09 8.12 4.01
C LYS A 13 -10.04 8.81 4.88
N GLU A 14 -8.97 9.31 4.27
CA GLU A 14 -7.99 10.09 5.03
C GLU A 14 -8.67 11.36 5.54
N ASP A 15 -8.42 11.74 6.80
CA ASP A 15 -8.93 12.98 7.35
C ASP A 15 -8.14 14.16 6.74
N PRO A 16 -8.78 15.04 5.93
CA PRO A 16 -8.10 16.17 5.32
C PRO A 16 -7.62 17.22 6.34
N ALA A 17 -8.08 17.17 7.59
CA ALA A 17 -7.54 18.01 8.65
C ALA A 17 -6.15 17.57 9.12
N SER A 18 -5.72 16.34 8.79
CA SER A 18 -4.42 15.81 9.18
C SER A 18 -3.28 16.56 8.50
N GLU A 19 -3.45 16.92 7.23
CA GLU A 19 -2.46 17.65 6.42
C GLU A 19 -3.18 18.56 5.40
N PRO A 20 -3.06 19.89 5.53
CA PRO A 20 -3.88 20.86 4.78
C PRO A 20 -3.60 20.92 3.27
N ASP A 21 -2.46 20.38 2.81
CA ASP A 21 -2.07 20.35 1.39
C ASP A 21 -2.50 19.06 0.68
N LYS A 22 -3.12 18.10 1.38
CA LYS A 22 -3.50 16.81 0.81
C LYS A 22 -4.85 16.85 0.09
N ASP A 23 -4.99 16.01 -0.94
CA ASP A 23 -6.24 15.86 -1.68
C ASP A 23 -7.34 15.36 -0.72
N PRO A 24 -8.46 16.10 -0.57
CA PRO A 24 -9.57 15.71 0.31
C PRO A 24 -10.33 14.45 -0.16
N ASN A 25 -9.97 13.91 -1.32
CA ASN A 25 -10.44 12.63 -1.84
C ASN A 25 -9.42 11.50 -1.64
N THR A 26 -8.37 11.70 -0.83
CA THR A 26 -7.42 10.64 -0.51
C THR A 26 -8.09 9.55 0.33
N TRP A 27 -7.84 8.30 -0.03
CA TRP A 27 -8.20 7.12 0.75
C TRP A 27 -6.95 6.37 1.18
N LEU A 28 -6.99 5.84 2.39
CA LEU A 28 -5.99 4.94 2.92
C LEU A 28 -6.50 3.51 2.75
N ILE A 29 -5.65 2.65 2.18
CA ILE A 29 -5.92 1.23 2.05
C ILE A 29 -4.87 0.48 2.85
N GLU A 30 -5.33 -0.25 3.84
CA GLU A 30 -4.46 -1.09 4.64
C GLU A 30 -4.44 -2.50 4.08
N ALA A 31 -3.24 -3.03 3.85
CA ALA A 31 -3.02 -4.34 3.28
C ALA A 31 -1.96 -5.12 4.06
N LYS A 32 -2.10 -6.45 4.02
CA LYS A 32 -1.18 -7.40 4.64
C LYS A 32 -0.73 -8.42 3.62
N LEU A 33 0.58 -8.50 3.41
CA LEU A 33 1.23 -9.50 2.58
C LEU A 33 1.07 -10.89 3.23
N ASP A 34 1.00 -11.92 2.39
CA ASP A 34 0.97 -13.33 2.81
C ASP A 34 2.29 -13.82 3.41
N GLU A 35 3.35 -13.02 3.26
CA GLU A 35 4.67 -13.25 3.81
C GLU A 35 5.32 -11.98 4.36
N ASP A 36 6.30 -12.16 5.24
CA ASP A 36 7.06 -11.04 5.82
C ASP A 36 8.09 -10.51 4.81
N VAL A 37 8.16 -9.19 4.69
CA VAL A 37 9.16 -8.52 3.86
C VAL A 37 10.14 -7.77 4.73
N LEU A 38 11.41 -8.12 4.57
CA LEU A 38 12.52 -7.48 5.26
C LEU A 38 13.10 -6.40 4.34
N GLY A 39 13.56 -5.30 4.94
CA GLY A 39 14.21 -4.21 4.20
C GLY A 39 13.22 -3.30 3.48
N TRP A 40 12.16 -2.84 4.16
CA TRP A 40 11.19 -1.91 3.56
C TRP A 40 11.83 -0.66 2.97
N GLU A 41 12.97 -0.23 3.52
CA GLU A 41 13.76 0.90 3.02
C GLU A 41 14.42 0.66 1.64
N THR A 42 14.59 -0.59 1.22
CA THR A 42 15.24 -0.94 -0.06
C THR A 42 14.31 -1.64 -1.03
N ILE A 43 13.00 -1.72 -0.74
CA ILE A 43 12.04 -2.32 -1.67
C ILE A 43 11.13 -1.28 -2.32
N GLN A 44 10.74 -1.59 -3.56
CA GLN A 44 9.70 -0.90 -4.29
C GLN A 44 8.53 -1.87 -4.51
N LEU A 45 7.33 -1.42 -4.13
CA LEU A 45 6.09 -2.14 -4.43
C LEU A 45 5.52 -1.63 -5.76
N GLU A 46 5.21 -2.56 -6.66
CA GLU A 46 4.54 -2.28 -7.92
C GLU A 46 3.19 -3.02 -7.95
N PHE A 47 2.12 -2.25 -8.09
CA PHE A 47 0.76 -2.74 -8.14
C PHE A 47 0.32 -2.88 -9.61
N GLN A 48 -0.22 -4.04 -9.99
CA GLN A 48 -0.61 -4.30 -11.39
C GLN A 48 -1.95 -3.65 -11.80
N SER A 49 -2.70 -3.11 -10.85
CA SER A 49 -4.07 -2.64 -11.12
C SER A 49 -4.07 -1.13 -11.33
N ALA A 50 -4.66 -0.68 -12.44
CA ALA A 50 -5.04 0.72 -12.64
C ALA A 50 -6.06 1.23 -11.59
N GLU A 51 -6.56 0.34 -10.73
CA GLU A 51 -7.50 0.63 -9.63
C GLU A 51 -6.83 1.19 -8.37
N ILE A 52 -5.50 1.11 -8.29
CA ILE A 52 -4.72 1.71 -7.20
C ILE A 52 -3.81 2.74 -7.83
N GLU A 53 -4.31 3.97 -8.02
CA GLU A 53 -3.46 5.14 -8.20
C GLU A 53 -2.75 5.42 -6.87
N ALA A 54 -1.82 4.52 -6.53
CA ALA A 54 -1.03 4.54 -5.31
C ALA A 54 0.06 5.61 -5.42
N GLU A 55 -0.01 6.65 -4.59
CA GLU A 55 1.02 7.70 -4.59
C GLU A 55 2.10 7.44 -3.54
N ILE A 56 1.73 6.86 -2.39
CA ILE A 56 2.62 6.67 -1.25
C ILE A 56 2.31 5.34 -0.56
N VAL A 57 3.37 4.60 -0.21
CA VAL A 57 3.30 3.39 0.61
C VAL A 57 3.99 3.67 1.95
N GLU A 58 3.28 3.44 3.04
CA GLU A 58 3.81 3.47 4.39
C GLU A 58 3.86 2.03 4.93
N SER A 59 4.97 1.61 5.52
CA SER A 59 5.10 0.28 6.12
C SER A 59 5.21 0.36 7.64
N SER A 60 4.79 -0.71 8.32
CA SER A 60 4.93 -0.83 9.76
C SER A 60 6.21 -1.57 10.14
N MET A 61 7.06 -0.93 10.96
CA MET A 61 8.26 -1.57 11.51
C MET A 61 7.93 -2.68 12.52
N SER A 62 6.74 -2.69 13.13
CA SER A 62 6.29 -3.72 14.06
C SER A 62 5.56 -4.88 13.38
N GLU A 63 5.07 -4.67 12.15
CA GLU A 63 4.38 -5.68 11.35
C GLU A 63 5.00 -5.72 9.94
N PRO A 64 6.05 -6.55 9.72
CA PRO A 64 6.87 -6.52 8.50
C PRO A 64 6.15 -6.96 7.22
N ASN A 65 4.91 -7.42 7.34
CA ASN A 65 4.03 -7.77 6.23
C ASN A 65 2.91 -6.75 6.01
N ARG A 66 2.80 -5.70 6.82
CA ARG A 66 1.68 -4.75 6.78
C ARG A 66 2.11 -3.41 6.22
N PHE A 67 1.29 -2.87 5.34
CA PHE A 67 1.52 -1.59 4.69
C PHE A 67 0.21 -0.87 4.39
N THR A 68 0.30 0.45 4.26
CA THR A 68 -0.79 1.35 3.92
C THR A 68 -0.48 2.03 2.61
N ILE A 69 -1.45 2.04 1.70
CA ILE A 69 -1.38 2.74 0.42
C ILE A 69 -2.26 3.98 0.48
N ARG A 70 -1.75 5.12 0.02
CA ARG A 70 -2.57 6.30 -0.30
C ARG A 70 -3.04 6.26 -1.74
N THR A 71 -4.35 6.38 -1.96
CA THR A 71 -4.93 6.47 -3.31
C THR A 71 -5.70 7.75 -3.54
N SER A 72 -5.57 8.30 -4.75
CA SER A 72 -6.38 9.42 -5.22
C SER A 72 -7.80 8.93 -5.55
N GLY A 73 -8.79 9.40 -4.80
CA GLY A 73 -10.18 8.95 -4.93
C GLY A 73 -10.48 7.64 -4.20
N LYS A 74 -11.76 7.28 -4.18
CA LYS A 74 -12.23 6.09 -3.47
C LYS A 74 -11.81 4.83 -4.23
N SER A 75 -10.94 4.03 -3.61
CA SER A 75 -10.59 2.72 -4.15
C SER A 75 -11.78 1.75 -4.14
N PRO A 76 -11.95 0.92 -5.20
CA PRO A 76 -12.93 -0.16 -5.20
C PRO A 76 -12.57 -1.29 -4.22
N LEU A 77 -11.32 -1.33 -3.74
CA LEU A 77 -10.81 -2.38 -2.86
C LEU A 77 -11.42 -2.31 -1.47
N LYS A 78 -11.94 -3.44 -1.00
CA LYS A 78 -12.58 -3.62 0.31
C LYS A 78 -11.86 -4.68 1.12
N LYS A 79 -12.07 -4.64 2.44
CA LYS A 79 -11.61 -5.68 3.35
C LYS A 79 -11.95 -7.08 2.82
N GLY A 80 -10.94 -7.95 2.80
CA GLY A 80 -11.04 -9.32 2.29
C GLY A 80 -10.75 -9.48 0.80
N ASN A 81 -10.62 -8.40 0.03
CA ASN A 81 -10.05 -8.50 -1.32
C ASN A 81 -8.58 -8.90 -1.25
N VAL A 82 -8.12 -9.54 -2.32
CA VAL A 82 -6.73 -9.95 -2.50
C VAL A 82 -6.20 -9.26 -3.75
N ILE A 83 -5.04 -8.63 -3.63
CA ILE A 83 -4.32 -8.01 -4.73
C ILE A 83 -2.96 -8.69 -4.89
N HIS A 84 -2.39 -8.56 -6.09
CA HIS A 84 -1.03 -9.00 -6.34
C HIS A 84 -0.09 -7.81 -6.30
N VAL A 85 0.97 -7.95 -5.52
CA VAL A 85 2.02 -6.94 -5.36
C VAL A 85 3.31 -7.51 -5.92
N ASN A 86 3.95 -6.78 -6.82
CA ASN A 86 5.30 -7.12 -7.25
C ASN A 86 6.29 -6.33 -6.40
N ILE A 87 7.18 -7.05 -5.73
CA ILE A 87 8.23 -6.50 -4.90
C ILE A 87 9.52 -6.53 -5.69
N ARG A 88 10.17 -5.37 -5.76
CA ARG A 88 11.48 -5.20 -6.39
C ARG A 88 12.45 -4.63 -5.37
N GLU A 89 13.54 -5.35 -5.12
CA GLU A 89 14.67 -4.81 -4.37
C GLU A 89 15.37 -3.74 -5.23
N GLN A 90 15.59 -2.57 -4.64
CA GLN A 90 16.45 -1.53 -5.16
C GLN A 90 17.87 -1.87 -4.70
N SER A 91 18.67 -2.45 -5.59
CA SER A 91 20.10 -2.62 -5.34
C SER A 91 20.75 -1.23 -5.32
N GLU A 92 21.34 -0.84 -4.20
CA GLU A 92 22.27 0.30 -4.16
C GLU A 92 23.36 0.03 -5.21
N SER A 93 23.45 0.93 -6.20
CA SER A 93 24.45 0.88 -7.27
C SER A 93 25.71 1.65 -6.87
#